data_AF-A0A6D1A836-F1
#
_entry.id   AF-A0A6D1A836-F1
#
_cell.length_a   1.000
_cell.length_b   1.000
_cell.length_c   1.000
_cell.angle_alpha   90.00
_cell.angle_beta   90.00
_cell.angle_gamma   90.00
#
_symmetry.space_group_name_H-M   'P 1'
#
loop_
_entity.id
_entity.type
_entity.pdbx_description
1 polymer ?
#
loop_
_entity_poly.entity_id
_entity_poly.type
_entity_poly.pdbx_seq_one_letter_code
_entity_poly.pdbx_strand_id
1 'polypeptide(L)'
;IETATSQIKEKQYDKVVLARELLLTFDGPIQIEPVLKTLLDDQQTSYVFAIEQEGKTFVGASPERLIKRDGGAVMSSCLAGSIKRGVNEEDDRRIGLGLLNDEKNL
;
A
#
# COMPACT_ATOMS: atom_id res chain seq x y z
N ILE A 1 -16.05 8.94 6.84
CA ILE A 1 -15.19 10.00 6.27
C ILE A 1 -15.57 11.36 6.85
N GLU A 2 -16.85 11.76 6.78
CA GLU A 2 -17.34 13.06 7.28
C GLU A 2 -16.92 13.36 8.73
N THR A 3 -17.14 12.42 9.65
CA THR A 3 -16.72 12.55 11.05
C THR A 3 -15.22 12.85 11.19
N ALA A 4 -14.37 12.05 10.55
CA ALA A 4 -12.92 12.24 10.59
C ALA A 4 -12.51 13.62 10.02
N THR A 5 -13.14 14.05 8.93
CA THR A 5 -12.88 15.38 8.36
C THR A 5 -13.37 16.54 9.25
N SER A 6 -14.48 16.37 9.98
CA SER A 6 -14.95 17.38 10.94
C SER A 6 -13.97 17.51 12.10
N GLN A 7 -13.54 16.38 12.67
CA GLN A 7 -12.60 16.36 13.80
C GLN A 7 -11.22 16.92 13.43
N ILE A 8 -10.75 16.70 12.19
CA ILE A 8 -9.52 17.35 11.69
C ILE A 8 -9.71 18.87 11.59
N LYS A 9 -10.86 19.35 11.06
CA LYS A 9 -11.18 20.79 11.00
C LYS A 9 -11.29 21.44 12.37
N GLU A 10 -11.81 20.70 13.34
CA GLU A 10 -11.90 21.10 14.75
C GLU A 10 -10.55 20.99 15.49
N LYS A 11 -9.46 20.63 14.79
CA LYS A 11 -8.10 20.46 15.32
C LYS A 11 -7.99 19.42 16.44
N GLN A 12 -8.87 18.43 16.46
CA GLN A 12 -8.75 17.30 17.37
C GLN A 12 -7.69 16.29 16.90
N TYR A 13 -7.45 16.22 15.59
CA TYR A 13 -6.44 15.36 14.97
C TYR A 13 -5.81 16.06 13.76
N ASP A 14 -4.53 15.80 13.49
CA ASP A 14 -3.86 16.34 12.30
C ASP A 14 -4.09 15.47 11.05
N LYS A 15 -4.16 14.14 11.23
CA LYS A 15 -4.35 13.17 10.15
C LYS A 15 -4.97 11.87 10.68
N VAL A 16 -5.88 11.29 9.90
CA VAL A 16 -6.50 9.99 10.18
C VAL A 16 -6.39 9.11 8.95
N VAL A 17 -5.91 7.88 9.11
CA VAL A 17 -5.91 6.85 8.05
C VAL A 17 -7.02 5.85 8.35
N LEU A 18 -8.01 5.78 7.47
CA LEU A 18 -9.13 4.84 7.59
C LEU A 18 -8.94 3.70 6.59
N ALA A 19 -9.24 2.47 7.02
CA ALA A 19 -9.21 1.28 6.18
C ALA A 19 -10.62 0.72 5.95
N ARG A 20 -10.76 -0.13 4.93
CA ARG A 20 -11.95 -0.94 4.68
C ARG A 20 -11.54 -2.40 4.51
N GLU A 21 -12.44 -3.30 4.83
CA GLU A 21 -12.27 -4.74 4.64
C GLU A 21 -13.21 -5.26 3.55
N LEU A 22 -12.77 -6.27 2.81
CA LEU A 22 -13.61 -7.08 1.92
C LEU A 22 -13.41 -8.54 2.28
N LEU A 23 -14.48 -9.20 2.72
CA LEU A 23 -14.48 -10.62 3.04
C LEU A 23 -14.95 -11.43 1.84
N LEU A 24 -14.15 -12.41 1.43
CA LEU A 24 -14.45 -13.34 0.33
C LEU A 24 -14.56 -14.76 0.88
N THR A 25 -15.55 -15.51 0.40
CA THR A 25 -15.79 -16.91 0.77
C THR A 25 -15.61 -17.80 -0.44
N PHE A 26 -14.99 -18.96 -0.25
CA PHE A 26 -14.71 -19.93 -1.29
C PHE A 26 -15.16 -21.32 -0.83
N ASP A 27 -15.49 -22.20 -1.78
CA ASP A 27 -15.99 -23.56 -1.49
C ASP A 27 -14.91 -24.50 -0.92
N GLY A 28 -13.64 -24.08 -0.94
CA GLY A 28 -12.51 -24.87 -0.46
C GLY A 28 -11.34 -24.00 0.02
N PRO A 29 -10.28 -24.63 0.54
CA PRO A 29 -9.12 -23.92 1.04
C PRO A 29 -8.37 -23.21 -0.10
N ILE A 30 -7.88 -22.01 0.19
CA ILE A 30 -7.03 -21.26 -0.74
C ILE A 30 -5.60 -21.81 -0.68
N GLN A 31 -5.07 -22.21 -1.84
CA GLN A 31 -3.65 -22.55 -1.99
C GLN A 31 -2.84 -21.25 -2.05
N ILE A 32 -1.78 -21.15 -1.25
CA ILE A 32 -1.01 -19.91 -1.13
C ILE A 32 -0.01 -19.73 -2.28
N GLU A 33 0.48 -20.84 -2.86
CA GLU A 33 1.52 -20.81 -3.89
C GLU A 33 1.08 -20.09 -5.17
N PRO A 34 -0.14 -20.30 -5.72
CA PRO A 34 -0.62 -19.52 -6.84
C PRO A 34 -0.79 -18.03 -6.51
N VAL A 35 -1.24 -17.71 -5.30
CA VAL A 35 -1.38 -16.32 -4.84
C VAL A 35 -0.02 -15.63 -4.82
N LEU A 36 1.00 -16.28 -4.25
CA LEU A 36 2.36 -15.74 -4.21
C LEU A 36 2.97 -15.59 -5.60
N LYS A 37 2.73 -16.56 -6.49
CA LYS A 37 3.19 -16.47 -7.88
C LYS A 37 2.61 -15.24 -8.57
N THR A 38 1.30 -15.04 -8.50
CA THR A 38 0.64 -13.85 -9.08
C THR A 38 1.18 -12.56 -8.47
N LEU A 39 1.40 -12.51 -7.15
CA LEU A 39 1.97 -11.32 -6.51
C LEU A 39 3.40 -11.03 -6.99
N LEU A 40 4.25 -12.05 -7.16
CA LEU A 40 5.62 -11.89 -7.66
C LEU A 40 5.64 -11.42 -9.13
N ASP A 41 4.74 -11.92 -9.96
CA ASP A 41 4.64 -11.55 -11.37
C ASP A 41 4.10 -10.11 -11.55
N ASP A 42 3.05 -9.75 -10.79
CA ASP A 42 2.32 -8.47 -10.95
C ASP A 42 2.89 -7.32 -10.11
N GLN A 43 3.54 -7.59 -8.98
CA GLN A 43 3.98 -6.59 -8.00
C GLN A 43 5.52 -6.51 -7.90
N GLN A 44 6.19 -6.40 -9.05
CA GLN A 44 7.66 -6.50 -9.17
C GLN A 44 8.45 -5.45 -8.35
N THR A 45 7.84 -4.33 -7.98
CA THR A 45 8.47 -3.28 -7.17
C THR A 45 8.11 -3.34 -5.69
N SER A 46 7.41 -4.39 -5.25
CA SER A 46 6.91 -4.56 -3.89
C SER A 46 7.69 -5.62 -3.12
N TYR A 47 7.70 -5.50 -1.79
CA TYR A 47 8.08 -6.57 -0.89
C TYR A 47 6.92 -7.57 -0.77
N VAL A 48 7.08 -8.74 -1.37
CA VAL A 48 6.13 -9.85 -1.25
C VAL A 48 6.47 -10.66 0.00
N PHE A 49 5.47 -10.94 0.84
CA PHE A 49 5.62 -11.72 2.06
C PHE A 49 4.43 -12.63 2.31
N ALA A 50 4.68 -13.76 2.99
CA ALA A 50 3.68 -14.63 3.57
C ALA A 50 4.12 -15.03 4.98
N ILE A 51 3.20 -14.94 5.92
CA ILE A 51 3.41 -15.33 7.32
C ILE A 51 2.31 -16.35 7.64
N GLU A 52 2.72 -17.57 7.98
CA GLU A 52 1.80 -18.63 8.35
C GLU A 52 1.77 -18.82 9.87
N GLN A 53 0.57 -18.91 10.43
CA GLN A 53 0.33 -19.25 11.82
C GLN A 53 -0.96 -20.05 11.96
N GLU A 54 -0.88 -21.21 12.62
CA GLU A 54 -2.05 -22.06 12.93
C GLU A 54 -2.92 -22.40 11.71
N GLY A 55 -2.28 -22.70 10.57
CA GLY A 55 -2.98 -23.04 9.33
C GLY A 55 -3.68 -21.86 8.64
N LYS A 56 -3.38 -20.63 9.05
CA LYS A 56 -3.82 -19.39 8.39
C LYS A 56 -2.61 -18.64 7.87
N THR A 57 -2.78 -17.97 6.74
CA THR A 57 -1.71 -17.20 6.11
C THR A 57 -2.09 -15.74 5.99
N PHE A 58 -1.22 -14.86 6.48
CA PHE A 58 -1.25 -13.44 6.18
C PHE A 58 -0.26 -13.17 5.04
N VAL A 59 -0.77 -12.66 3.91
CA VAL A 59 0.00 -12.47 2.68
C VAL A 59 -0.20 -11.06 2.16
N GLY A 60 0.84 -10.50 1.57
CA GLY A 60 0.76 -9.17 0.96
C GLY A 60 1.94 -8.85 0.06
N ALA A 61 1.77 -7.77 -0.70
CA ALA A 61 2.82 -7.13 -1.47
C ALA A 61 2.83 -5.63 -1.12
N SER A 62 3.81 -5.21 -0.32
CA SER A 62 3.92 -3.81 0.12
C SER A 62 4.97 -3.06 -0.69
N PRO A 63 4.67 -1.92 -1.32
CA PRO A 63 5.70 -1.08 -1.94
C PRO A 63 6.51 -0.27 -0.89
N GLU A 64 6.03 -0.20 0.35
CA GLU A 64 6.58 0.69 1.36
C GLU A 64 7.56 -0.06 2.28
N ARG A 65 8.76 0.49 2.41
CA ARG A 65 9.76 0.05 3.38
C ARG A 65 9.57 0.81 4.69
N LEU A 66 9.23 0.09 5.75
CA LEU A 66 9.26 0.64 7.10
C LEU A 66 10.70 1.01 7.51
N ILE A 67 11.57 0.01 7.66
CA ILE A 67 12.99 0.20 8.02
C ILE A 67 13.85 -0.84 7.29
N LYS A 68 15.06 -0.45 6.88
CA LYS A 68 16.19 -1.34 6.56
C LYS A 68 17.38 -0.94 7.43
N ARG A 69 17.98 -1.91 8.12
CA ARG A 69 19.24 -1.72 8.85
C ARG A 69 20.35 -2.49 8.15
N ASP A 70 21.46 -1.81 7.88
CA ASP A 70 22.67 -2.40 7.29
C ASP A 70 23.88 -1.97 8.13
N GLY A 71 24.36 -2.88 8.97
CA GLY A 71 25.32 -2.58 10.03
C GLY A 71 24.83 -1.47 10.97
N GLY A 72 25.54 -0.33 10.95
CA GLY A 72 25.21 0.88 11.70
C GLY A 72 24.27 1.84 10.97
N ALA A 73 24.00 1.64 9.68
CA ALA A 73 23.12 2.51 8.90
C ALA A 73 21.66 2.07 9.02
N VAL A 74 20.76 3.03 9.17
CA VAL A 74 19.30 2.82 9.19
C VAL A 74 18.67 3.66 8.08
N MET A 75 17.85 3.03 7.25
CA MET A 75 17.12 3.66 6.15
C MET A 75 15.62 3.43 6.34
N SER A 76 14.81 4.44 6.04
CA SER A 76 13.35 4.37 5.98
C SER A 76 12.86 5.12 4.74
N SER A 77 11.64 4.86 4.30
CA SER A 77 11.02 5.53 3.17
C SER A 77 9.65 6.02 3.57
N CYS A 78 9.42 7.34 3.50
CA CYS A 78 8.10 7.93 3.70
C CYS A 78 7.38 7.93 2.35
N LEU A 79 6.41 7.03 2.18
CA LEU A 79 5.57 6.99 0.99
C LEU A 79 4.17 7.47 1.35
N ALA A 80 3.79 8.65 0.85
CA ALA A 80 2.45 9.20 1.01
C ALA A 80 2.06 9.97 -0.24
N GLY A 81 0.76 10.04 -0.50
CA GLY A 81 0.22 10.54 -1.76
C GLY A 81 0.09 9.41 -2.79
N SER A 82 -1.04 9.39 -3.49
CA SER A 82 -1.35 8.29 -4.40
C SER A 82 -2.16 8.78 -5.59
N ILE A 83 -1.83 8.26 -6.75
CA ILE A 83 -2.55 8.50 -7.99
C ILE A 83 -2.57 7.21 -8.82
N LYS A 84 -3.56 7.08 -9.72
CA LYS A 84 -3.61 5.94 -10.64
C LYS A 84 -2.40 5.94 -11.57
N ARG A 85 -2.02 4.76 -12.08
CA ARG A 85 -1.07 4.65 -13.19
C ARG A 85 -1.72 5.08 -14.51
N GLY A 86 -0.90 5.55 -15.44
CA GLY A 86 -1.32 5.88 -16.80
C GLY A 86 -1.53 4.64 -17.66
N VAL A 87 -2.24 4.81 -18.78
CA VAL A 87 -2.50 3.73 -19.74
C VAL A 87 -1.31 3.47 -20.69
N ASN A 88 -0.36 4.40 -20.73
CA ASN A 88 0.90 4.33 -21.45
C ASN A 88 1.95 5.21 -20.75
N GLU A 89 3.21 5.18 -21.19
CA GLU A 89 4.32 5.88 -20.53
C GLU A 89 4.15 7.40 -20.49
N GLU A 90 3.68 8.01 -21.58
CA GLU A 90 3.49 9.46 -21.66
C GLU A 90 2.41 9.93 -20.68
N ASP A 91 1.30 9.20 -20.62
CA ASP A 91 0.20 9.45 -19.70
C ASP A 91 0.63 9.22 -18.24
N ASP A 92 1.37 8.15 -17.96
CA ASP A 92 1.87 7.84 -16.62
C ASP A 92 2.81 8.93 -16.10
N ARG A 93 3.72 9.42 -16.97
CA ARG A 93 4.61 10.54 -16.64
C ARG A 93 3.83 11.81 -16.36
N ARG A 94 2.82 12.12 -17.19
CA ARG A 94 1.97 13.30 -17.01
C ARG A 94 1.19 13.24 -15.70
N ILE A 95 0.61 12.09 -15.38
CA ILE A 95 -0.14 11.87 -14.13
C ILE A 95 0.79 11.96 -12.91
N GLY A 96 1.98 11.34 -12.98
CA GLY A 96 2.98 11.41 -11.91
C GLY A 96 3.48 12.84 -11.66
N LEU A 97 3.73 13.63 -12.71
CA LEU A 97 4.04 15.05 -12.57
C LEU A 97 2.89 15.84 -11.95
N GLY A 98 1.64 15.45 -12.22
CA GLY A 98 0.47 16.02 -11.55
C GLY A 98 0.49 15.78 -10.04
N LEU A 99 0.73 14.53 -9.61
CA LEU A 99 0.83 14.20 -8.19
C LEU A 99 1.99 14.94 -7.49
N LEU A 100 3.14 15.07 -8.16
CA LEU A 100 4.31 15.77 -7.62
C LEU A 100 4.03 17.26 -7.32
N ASN A 101 3.04 17.87 -7.99
CA ASN A 101 2.70 19.28 -7.84
C ASN A 101 1.35 19.50 -7.12
N ASP A 102 0.74 18.47 -6.53
CA ASP A 102 -0.53 18.59 -5.81
C ASP A 102 -0.32 18.97 -4.34
N GLU A 103 -0.68 20.19 -3.97
CA GLU A 103 -0.53 20.74 -2.60
C GLU A 103 -1.16 19.87 -1.51
N LYS A 104 -2.21 19.11 -1.84
CA LYS A 104 -2.84 18.20 -0.87
C LYS A 104 -1.96 17.00 -0.55
N ASN A 105 -1.16 16.54 -1.52
CA ASN A 105 -0.37 15.31 -1.43
C ASN A 105 1.13 15.56 -1.21
N LEU A 106 1.58 16.83 -1.23
CA LEU A 106 2.89 17.27 -0.72
C LEU A 106 2.95 17.21 0.81
#